data_AF-A0A927U0P9-F1
#
_entry.id   AF-A0A927U0P9-F1
#
_cell.length_a   1.000
_cell.length_b   1.000
_cell.length_c   1.000
_cell.angle_alpha   90.00
_cell.angle_beta   90.00
_cell.angle_gamma   90.00
#
_symmetry.space_group_name_H-M   'P 1'
#
loop_
_entity.id
_entity.type
_entity.pdbx_description
1 polymer ?
#
loop_
_entity_poly.entity_id
_entity_poly.type
_entity_poly.pdbx_seq_one_letter_code
_entity_poly.pdbx_strand_id
1 'polypeptide(L)' 'MSSVKVNLNSIDKVKSFVNTISQFDQSFDLISGRYVINAKSIMGIFSLDLSQPIELRIQNEEAGDMNEVMEALKPYLV' A
#
# COMPACT_ATOMS: atom_id res chain seq x y z
N MET A 1 12.55 5.77 -4.57
CA MET A 1 11.61 4.63 -4.63
C MET A 1 11.91 3.68 -3.49
N SER A 2 10.90 3.34 -2.71
CA SER A 2 11.02 2.40 -1.60
C SER A 2 9.98 1.29 -1.79
N SER A 3 10.34 0.06 -1.44
CA SER A 3 9.45 -1.10 -1.53
C SER A 3 9.38 -1.79 -0.17
N VAL A 4 8.16 -2.10 0.26
CA VAL A 4 7.86 -2.77 1.53
C VAL A 4 6.82 -3.86 1.30
N LYS A 5 6.71 -4.80 2.23
CA LYS A 5 5.64 -5.80 2.20
C LYS A 5 4.54 -5.42 3.17
N VAL A 6 3.29 -5.55 2.72
CA VAL A 6 2.11 -5.29 3.54
C VAL A 6 1.18 -6.50 3.57
N ASN A 7 0.49 -6.69 4.69
CA ASN A 7 -0.51 -7.73 4.86
C ASN A 7 -1.93 -7.13 4.91
N LEU A 8 -2.70 -7.38 3.85
CA LEU A 8 -4.06 -6.88 3.65
C LEU A 8 -5.10 -8.01 3.68
N ASN A 9 -4.93 -8.99 4.57
CA ASN A 9 -5.72 -10.23 4.64
C ASN A 9 -7.16 -10.10 5.17
N SER A 10 -7.71 -8.89 5.30
CA SER A 10 -9.11 -8.70 5.69
C SER A 10 -9.72 -7.45 5.04
N ILE A 11 -11.04 -7.47 4.87
CA ILE A 11 -11.81 -6.34 4.31
C ILE A 11 -11.56 -5.06 5.12
N ASP A 12 -11.55 -5.16 6.45
CA ASP A 12 -11.35 -4.00 7.33
C ASP A 12 -9.95 -3.42 7.20
N LYS A 13 -8.92 -4.28 7.08
CA LYS A 13 -7.54 -3.84 6.82
C LYS A 13 -7.41 -3.16 5.47
N VAL A 14 -8.05 -3.69 4.42
CA VAL A 14 -8.04 -3.07 3.09
C VAL A 14 -8.66 -1.67 3.15
N LYS A 15 -9.82 -1.54 3.78
CA LYS A 15 -10.50 -0.24 3.96
C LYS A 15 -9.64 0.75 4.73
N SER A 16 -9.09 0.32 5.88
CA SER A 16 -8.26 1.21 6.71
C SER A 16 -6.99 1.61 5.97
N PHE A 17 -6.33 0.65 5.29
CA PHE A 17 -5.13 0.90 4.50
C PHE A 17 -5.36 1.93 3.40
N VAL A 18 -6.41 1.76 2.59
CA VAL A 18 -6.77 2.72 1.53
C VAL A 18 -7.04 4.10 2.11
N ASN A 19 -7.79 4.19 3.21
CA ASN A 19 -8.08 5.46 3.87
C ASN A 19 -6.80 6.13 4.40
N THR A 20 -5.88 5.35 4.99
CA THR A 20 -4.59 5.84 5.49
C THR A 20 -3.74 6.39 4.35
N ILE A 21 -3.50 5.62 3.29
CA ILE A 21 -2.59 6.05 2.22
C ILE A 21 -3.20 7.15 1.33
N SER A 22 -4.53 7.31 1.34
CA SER A 22 -5.20 8.37 0.58
C SER A 22 -5.00 9.77 1.18
N GLN A 23 -4.48 9.89 2.40
CA GLN A 23 -4.11 11.18 3.01
C GLN A 23 -2.81 11.76 2.44
N PHE A 24 -2.06 10.95 1.68
CA PHE A 24 -0.74 11.28 1.16
C PHE A 24 -0.82 11.53 -0.35
N ASP A 25 -0.11 12.52 -0.87
CA ASP A 25 -0.11 12.83 -2.31
C ASP A 25 0.74 11.85 -3.14
N GLN A 26 1.61 11.09 -2.48
CA GLN A 26 2.46 10.07 -3.08
C GLN A 26 1.65 9.01 -3.83
N SER A 27 2.29 8.40 -4.84
CA SER A 27 1.74 7.26 -5.56
C SER A 27 2.18 5.95 -4.91
N PHE A 28 1.21 5.06 -4.78
CA PHE A 28 1.33 3.78 -4.11
C PHE A 28 0.86 2.70 -5.07
N ASP A 29 1.73 1.74 -5.38
CA ASP A 29 1.43 0.64 -6.28
C ASP A 29 1.54 -0.69 -5.53
N LEU A 30 0.51 -1.54 -5.65
CA LEU A 30 0.58 -2.92 -5.20
C LEU A 30 0.99 -3.81 -6.37
N ILE A 31 1.98 -4.67 -6.11
CA ILE A 31 2.55 -5.58 -7.11
C ILE A 31 2.25 -7.01 -6.69
N SER A 32 1.51 -7.74 -7.53
CA SER A 32 1.24 -9.17 -7.37
C SER A 32 1.52 -9.90 -8.69
N GLY A 33 2.66 -10.58 -8.76
CA GLY A 33 3.13 -11.21 -9.99
C GLY A 33 3.27 -10.21 -11.14
N ARG A 34 2.41 -10.31 -12.16
CA ARG A 34 2.40 -9.41 -13.32
C ARG A 34 1.48 -8.19 -13.17
N TYR A 35 0.68 -8.16 -12.10
CA TYR A 35 -0.31 -7.13 -11.88
C TYR A 35 0.30 -5.98 -11.08
N VAL A 36 0.08 -4.76 -11.56
CA VAL A 36 0.41 -3.52 -10.88
C VAL A 36 -0.89 -2.75 -10.72
N ILE A 37 -1.28 -2.50 -9.47
CA ILE A 37 -2.56 -1.90 -9.12
C ILE A 37 -2.31 -0.63 -8.32
N ASN A 38 -3.02 0.44 -8.65
CA ASN A 38 -3.05 1.64 -7.82
C ASN A 38 -3.61 1.28 -6.43
N ALA A 39 -2.79 1.41 -5.40
CA ALA A 39 -3.11 1.02 -4.03
C ALA A 39 -4.21 1.90 -3.39
N LYS A 40 -4.54 3.07 -3.97
CA LYS A 40 -5.69 3.89 -3.54
C LYS A 40 -7.03 3.37 -4.09
N SER A 41 -7.01 2.44 -5.05
CA SER A 41 -8.23 1.85 -5.61
C SER A 41 -8.65 0.62 -4.83
N ILE A 42 -9.61 0.77 -3.91
CA ILE A 42 -10.16 -0.34 -3.13
C ILE A 42 -10.67 -1.49 -4.00
N MET A 43 -11.31 -1.19 -5.14
CA MET A 43 -11.76 -2.19 -6.10
C MET A 43 -10.60 -2.93 -6.76
N GLY A 44 -9.51 -2.21 -7.05
CA GLY A 44 -8.27 -2.79 -7.57
C GLY A 44 -7.66 -3.78 -6.58
N ILE A 45 -7.59 -3.43 -5.29
CA ILE A 45 -7.03 -4.31 -4.25
C ILE A 45 -7.82 -5.62 -4.16
N PHE A 46 -9.15 -5.56 -4.19
CA PHE A 46 -9.99 -6.76 -4.13
C PHE A 46 -9.89 -7.66 -5.37
N SER A 47 -9.26 -7.20 -6.45
CA SER A 47 -8.96 -8.04 -7.62
C SER A 47 -7.69 -8.88 -7.46
N LEU A 48 -6.92 -8.66 -6.39
CA LEU A 48 -5.65 -9.35 -6.11
C LEU A 48 -5.85 -10.52 -5.14
N ASP A 49 -4.91 -11.47 -5.18
CA ASP A 49 -4.77 -12.46 -4.11
C ASP A 49 -4.10 -11.81 -2.89
N LEU A 50 -4.86 -11.68 -1.79
CA LEU A 50 -4.44 -11.08 -0.53
C LEU A 50 -4.14 -12.12 0.56
N SER A 51 -4.05 -13.41 0.18
CA SER A 51 -3.77 -14.50 1.13
C SER A 51 -2.35 -14.45 1.69
N GLN A 52 -1.44 -13.77 0.99
CA GLN A 52 -0.04 -13.58 1.37
C GLN A 52 0.32 -12.09 1.40
N PRO A 53 1.40 -11.69 2.10
CA PRO A 53 1.88 -10.33 2.03
C PRO A 53 2.22 -9.92 0.59
N ILE A 54 1.83 -8.70 0.24
CA ILE A 54 1.96 -8.13 -1.09
C ILE A 54 3.00 -7.00 -1.08
N GLU A 55 3.71 -6.83 -2.20
CA GLU A 55 4.66 -5.75 -2.36
C GLU A 55 3.92 -4.42 -2.58
N LEU A 56 4.25 -3.43 -1.76
CA LEU A 56 3.83 -2.04 -1.88
C LEU A 56 5.04 -1.21 -2.30
N ARG A 57 4.95 -0.64 -3.50
CA ARG A 57 5.93 0.33 -4.01
C ARG A 57 5.41 1.74 -3.74
N ILE A 58 6.29 2.55 -3.16
CA ILE A 58 6.02 3.95 -2.84
C ILE A 58 6.92 4.79 -3.75
N GLN A 59 6.31 5.57 -4.64
CA GLN A 59 7.04 6.58 -5.41
C GLN A 59 6.95 7.90 -4.65
N ASN A 60 8.12 8.46 -4.36
CA ASN A 60 8.24 9.72 -3.67
C ASN A 60 9.35 10.53 -4.34
N GLU A 61 9.09 11.83 -4.54
CA GLU A 61 10.02 12.79 -5.13
C GLU A 61 10.88 13.47 -4.04
N GLU A 62 10.41 13.53 -2.78
CA GLU A 62 11.08 14.22 -1.67
C GLU A 62 11.31 13.34 -0.43
N ALA A 63 12.50 13.42 0.17
CA ALA A 63 12.90 12.56 1.27
C ALA A 63 12.19 12.84 2.61
N GLY A 64 11.61 14.03 2.79
CA GLY A 64 10.94 14.44 4.03
C GLY A 64 9.67 13.63 4.33
N ASP A 65 8.86 13.37 3.30
CA ASP A 65 7.53 12.78 3.47
C ASP A 65 7.55 11.26 3.67
N MET A 66 8.70 10.62 3.46
CA MET A 66 8.83 9.17 3.58
C MET A 66 8.66 8.71 5.03
N ASN A 67 9.11 9.49 6.01
CA ASN A 67 9.02 9.09 7.42
C ASN A 67 7.57 9.02 7.90
N GLU A 68 6.75 10.01 7.57
CA GLU A 68 5.34 10.04 7.96
C GLU A 68 4.54 8.91 7.30
N VAL A 69 4.80 8.65 6.02
CA VAL A 69 4.21 7.51 5.31
C VAL A 69 4.59 6.19 5.99
N MET A 70 5.86 6.01 6.33
CA MET A 70 6.32 4.77 6.97
C MET A 70 5.72 4.57 8.36
N GLU A 71 5.57 5.64 9.15
CA GLU A 71 4.88 5.59 10.45
C GLU A 71 3.41 5.19 10.27
N ALA A 72 2.71 5.80 9.30
CA ALA A 72 1.32 5.47 9.00
C ALA A 72 1.13 4.04 8.47
N LEU A 73 2.14 3.48 7.81
CA LEU A 73 2.10 2.13 7.25
C LEU A 73 2.41 1.02 8.26
N LYS A 74 3.01 1.32 9.42
CA LYS A 74 3.37 0.33 10.47
C LYS A 74 2.31 -0.74 10.76
N PRO A 75 1.00 -0.42 10.85
CA PRO A 75 -0.02 -1.44 11.14
C PRO A 75 -0.17 -2.53 10.07
N TYR A 76 0.36 -2.28 8.86
CA TYR A 76 0.22 -3.15 7.71
C TYR A 76 1.52 -3.87 7.35
N LEU A 77 2.68 -3.39 7.82
CA LEU A 77 3.99 -3.95 7.50
C LEU A 77 4.16 -5.37 8.07
N VAL A 78 4.99 -6.17 7.41
CA VAL A 78 5.44 -7.52 7.84
C VAL A 78 6.95 -7.67 7.76
#